data_AF-A0A7V9EQB3-F1
#
_entry.id   AF-A0A7V9EQB3-F1
#
_cell.length_a   1.000
_cell.length_b   1.000
_cell.length_c   1.000
_cell.angle_alpha   90.00
_cell.angle_beta   90.00
_cell.angle_gamma   90.00
#
_symmetry.space_group_name_H-M   'P 1'
#
loop_
_entity.id
_entity.type
_entity.pdbx_description
1 polymer ?
#
loop_
_entity_poly.entity_id
_entity_poly.type
_entity_poly.pdbx_seq_one_letter_code
_entity_poly.pdbx_strand_id
1 'polypeptide(L)'
;MHLFNTAISRPRFLAAIAFCAVGLGLTVLSFAGAQPRPANGGKEGAALTPQQSLEQLQQSSGNALSAQVSGKTGAYSFVRAAAGSVIVSADKAASAKSRALSFLSNHGGLIGMTGAEQTAVSKGGAPAEGSELRMVKDQKDALGFSHVRLNQYYKGLSVFGAQVVVHMNDAGITAVNGDFAPGLALSTVPAVTKDGAGEIALATVRKGASDMTASVNKTELAVYPQGILEANGAASRLAYSVEVAGPKGSEQVWIDAQSGAVLVRIPLHKTAINRTIYSPNYDPANPDLFVQRREGDPPHPAPFVNNLYDFAGHTYNLYSSGFGFASYDGFDKAMISVYLINQNCPNAYWNGQSTNYCPAFDADDIVSHEWSHAYTEYT
;
A
#
# COMPACT_ATOMS: atom_id res chain seq x y z
N MET A 1 76.37 -27.37 29.23
CA MET A 1 77.24 -26.22 28.89
C MET A 1 76.35 -24.98 28.98
N HIS A 2 76.28 -24.24 30.09
CA HIS A 2 77.27 -23.24 30.58
C HIS A 2 77.56 -22.17 29.51
N LEU A 3 77.52 -20.85 29.72
CA LEU A 3 77.50 -20.03 30.94
C LEU A 3 77.14 -18.57 30.53
N PHE A 4 76.73 -17.79 31.54
CA PHE A 4 76.64 -16.33 31.59
C PHE A 4 77.86 -15.58 31.03
N ASN A 5 77.69 -14.32 30.59
CA ASN A 5 78.57 -13.27 31.11
C ASN A 5 78.01 -11.83 31.05
N THR A 6 78.38 -11.08 32.08
CA THR A 6 78.07 -9.70 32.47
C THR A 6 79.24 -8.75 32.24
N ALA A 7 79.01 -7.45 32.03
CA ALA A 7 79.86 -6.29 32.41
C ALA A 7 79.09 -5.00 32.01
N ILE A 8 78.79 -3.96 32.82
CA ILE A 8 79.50 -3.09 33.80
C ILE A 8 80.66 -2.29 33.17
N SER A 9 80.47 -0.99 32.88
CA SER A 9 80.96 0.16 33.70
C SER A 9 80.79 1.55 33.03
N ARG A 10 80.65 2.58 33.87
CA ARG A 10 80.38 4.06 33.75
C ARG A 10 81.60 4.87 33.20
N PRO A 11 81.67 6.25 33.10
CA PRO A 11 80.93 7.30 33.87
C PRO A 11 80.75 8.76 33.30
N ARG A 12 80.13 9.64 34.14
CA ARG A 12 80.31 11.12 34.34
C ARG A 12 79.62 12.11 33.35
N PHE A 13 79.02 13.28 33.66
CA PHE A 13 78.87 14.24 34.79
C PHE A 13 77.49 14.97 34.58
N LEU A 14 76.59 15.13 35.57
CA LEU A 14 76.39 16.24 36.53
C LEU A 14 76.13 17.66 35.94
N ALA A 15 74.89 18.15 36.08
CA ALA A 15 74.59 19.53 36.49
C ALA A 15 73.20 19.58 37.14
N ALA A 16 73.17 20.14 38.35
CA ALA A 16 72.04 20.21 39.26
C ALA A 16 71.49 21.64 39.32
N ILE A 17 70.17 21.80 39.51
CA ILE A 17 69.61 22.93 40.25
C ILE A 17 68.43 22.39 41.09
N ALA A 18 68.54 22.56 42.39
CA ALA A 18 67.48 22.32 43.38
C ALA A 18 67.02 23.67 43.93
N PHE A 19 65.75 23.77 44.32
CA PHE A 19 65.38 24.53 45.53
C PHE A 19 64.06 24.02 46.11
N CYS A 20 64.07 23.82 47.42
CA CYS A 20 62.96 23.37 48.26
C CYS A 20 62.22 24.56 48.89
N ALA A 21 60.98 24.27 49.28
CA ALA A 21 60.14 24.88 50.32
C ALA A 21 59.50 26.26 50.04
N VAL A 22 58.19 26.35 50.24
CA VAL A 22 57.54 26.74 51.51
C VAL A 22 56.01 26.61 51.33
N GLY A 23 55.33 26.04 52.33
CA GLY A 23 53.88 26.01 52.40
C GLY A 23 53.31 27.31 52.98
N LEU A 24 52.17 27.75 52.45
CA LEU A 24 51.30 28.75 53.06
C LEU A 24 49.88 28.51 52.54
N GLY A 25 48.97 28.22 53.46
CA GLY A 25 47.54 28.13 53.17
C GLY A 25 46.96 29.52 52.93
N LEU A 26 46.25 29.68 51.83
CA LEU A 26 45.34 30.79 51.59
C LEU A 26 44.00 30.24 51.10
N THR A 27 42.95 30.57 51.84
CA THR A 27 41.55 30.38 51.48
C THR A 27 41.20 31.24 50.28
N VAL A 28 40.77 30.61 49.18
CA VAL A 28 40.21 31.31 48.02
C VAL A 28 38.70 31.03 47.96
N LEU A 29 37.92 32.08 48.20
CA LEU A 29 36.51 32.18 47.84
C LEU A 29 36.38 31.95 46.33
N SER A 30 35.84 30.79 45.94
CA SER A 30 35.50 30.52 44.55
C SER A 30 34.06 30.95 44.30
N PHE A 31 33.90 31.96 43.45
CA PHE A 31 32.62 32.38 42.90
C PHE A 31 31.95 31.22 42.18
N ALA A 32 30.68 30.96 42.53
CA ALA A 32 29.82 30.02 41.84
C ALA A 32 29.51 30.52 40.42
N GLY A 33 30.39 30.21 39.47
CA GLY A 33 30.04 30.20 38.06
C GLY A 33 29.14 28.99 37.82
N ALA A 34 27.85 29.22 37.65
CA ALA A 34 26.92 28.20 37.21
C ALA A 34 27.36 27.69 35.83
N GLN A 35 28.08 26.56 35.79
CA GLN A 35 28.24 25.79 34.57
C GLN A 35 26.83 25.31 34.16
N PRO A 36 26.40 25.54 32.91
CA PRO A 36 25.16 24.95 32.44
C PRO A 36 25.28 23.44 32.57
N ARG A 37 24.41 22.86 33.41
CA ARG A 37 24.16 21.41 33.44
C ARG A 37 23.93 20.98 31.98
N PRO A 38 24.58 19.91 31.50
CA PRO A 38 24.17 19.34 30.24
C PRO A 38 22.68 19.03 30.40
N ALA A 39 21.86 19.61 29.53
CA ALA A 39 20.48 19.22 29.42
C ALA A 39 20.49 17.71 29.18
N ASN A 40 20.04 16.94 30.16
CA ASN A 40 19.52 15.61 29.90
C ASN A 40 18.29 15.85 29.03
N GLY A 41 18.52 16.03 27.73
CA GLY A 41 17.52 15.76 26.72
C GLY A 41 17.16 14.30 26.93
N GLY A 42 16.06 14.07 27.63
CA GLY A 42 15.41 12.78 27.60
C GLY A 42 15.21 12.48 26.12
N LYS A 43 15.97 11.51 25.62
CA LYS A 43 15.64 10.88 24.35
C LYS A 43 14.26 10.28 24.59
N GLU A 44 13.21 10.94 24.09
CA GLU A 44 12.01 10.21 23.68
C GLU A 44 12.55 9.00 22.91
N GLY A 45 12.31 7.80 23.43
CA GLY A 45 12.87 6.58 22.85
C GLY A 45 12.56 6.57 21.37
N ALA A 46 13.60 6.48 20.53
CA ALA A 46 13.40 6.43 19.08
C ALA A 46 12.35 5.37 18.78
N ALA A 47 11.34 5.72 17.97
CA ALA A 47 10.28 4.80 17.61
C ALA A 47 10.89 3.51 17.06
N LEU A 48 10.40 2.36 17.53
CA LEU A 48 10.90 1.06 17.09
C LEU A 48 10.74 0.93 15.57
N THR A 49 11.70 0.28 14.92
CA THR A 49 11.53 -0.11 13.53
C THR A 49 10.37 -1.10 13.40
N PRO A 50 9.77 -1.30 12.20
CA PRO A 50 8.76 -2.33 12.01
C PRO A 50 9.24 -3.70 12.50
N GLN A 51 10.46 -4.10 12.12
CA GLN A 51 11.10 -5.35 12.56
C GLN A 51 11.16 -5.46 14.10
N GLN A 52 11.66 -4.43 14.78
CA GLN A 52 11.73 -4.41 16.25
C GLN A 52 10.34 -4.46 16.89
N SER A 53 9.34 -3.85 16.26
CA SER A 53 7.95 -3.90 16.72
C SER A 53 7.38 -5.32 16.63
N LEU A 54 7.70 -6.06 15.56
CA LEU A 54 7.29 -7.46 15.41
C LEU A 54 7.98 -8.36 16.42
N GLU A 55 9.29 -8.19 16.64
CA GLU A 55 10.05 -8.96 17.62
C GLU A 55 9.50 -8.76 19.04
N GLN A 56 9.24 -7.51 19.43
CA GLN A 56 8.63 -7.19 20.73
C GLN A 56 7.25 -7.84 20.88
N LEU A 57 6.46 -7.85 19.81
CA LEU A 57 5.12 -8.44 19.82
C LEU A 57 5.15 -9.97 19.87
N GLN A 58 6.07 -10.62 19.17
CA GLN A 58 6.29 -12.06 19.28
C GLN A 58 6.71 -12.45 20.69
N GLN A 59 7.60 -11.67 21.30
CA GLN A 59 8.05 -11.88 22.69
C GLN A 59 6.91 -11.70 23.71
N SER A 60 6.06 -10.69 23.54
CA SER A 60 4.98 -10.41 24.49
C SER A 60 3.76 -11.34 24.32
N SER A 61 3.45 -11.75 23.10
CA SER A 61 2.32 -12.64 22.82
C SER A 61 2.64 -14.12 23.07
N GLY A 62 3.91 -14.51 22.96
CA GLY A 62 4.33 -15.92 23.02
C GLY A 62 3.82 -16.77 21.83
N ASN A 63 3.19 -16.14 20.84
CA ASN A 63 2.56 -16.81 19.71
C ASN A 63 3.41 -16.66 18.44
N ALA A 64 3.42 -17.72 17.61
CA ALA A 64 3.98 -17.62 16.27
C ALA A 64 3.13 -16.69 15.39
N LEU A 65 3.80 -15.69 14.80
CA LEU A 65 3.19 -14.72 13.89
C LEU A 65 3.74 -14.91 12.48
N SER A 66 2.84 -14.86 11.50
CA SER A 66 3.18 -14.73 10.09
C SER A 66 3.08 -13.26 9.70
N ALA A 67 4.08 -12.74 9.01
CA ALA A 67 4.12 -11.34 8.61
C ALA A 67 4.67 -11.19 7.19
N GLN A 68 4.11 -10.25 6.43
CA GLN A 68 4.56 -9.86 5.09
C GLN A 68 4.98 -8.40 5.10
N VAL A 69 6.20 -8.14 4.62
CA VAL A 69 6.73 -6.79 4.47
C VAL A 69 6.29 -6.24 3.12
N SER A 70 5.84 -4.99 3.10
CA SER A 70 5.61 -4.24 1.87
C SER A 70 6.96 -3.89 1.26
N GLY A 71 7.22 -4.37 0.03
CA GLY A 71 8.42 -3.97 -0.73
C GLY A 71 8.47 -2.48 -1.05
N LYS A 72 7.37 -1.74 -0.87
CA LYS A 72 7.26 -0.32 -1.17
C LYS A 72 7.57 0.58 0.03
N THR A 73 7.17 0.18 1.25
CA THR A 73 7.33 0.98 2.47
C THR A 73 8.34 0.43 3.47
N GLY A 74 8.71 -0.85 3.36
CA GLY A 74 9.53 -1.55 4.36
C GLY A 74 8.81 -1.84 5.69
N ALA A 75 7.54 -1.44 5.83
CA ALA A 75 6.69 -1.81 6.95
C ALA A 75 5.85 -3.05 6.63
N TYR A 76 5.20 -3.67 7.63
CA TYR A 76 4.37 -4.84 7.40
C TYR A 76 3.03 -4.48 6.77
N SER A 77 2.71 -5.07 5.61
CA SER A 77 1.38 -4.97 4.97
C SER A 77 0.41 -6.04 5.44
N PHE A 78 0.93 -7.08 6.11
CA PHE A 78 0.14 -8.14 6.71
C PHE A 78 0.86 -8.68 7.95
N VAL A 79 0.14 -8.82 9.07
CA VAL A 79 0.58 -9.56 10.25
C VAL A 79 -0.60 -10.37 10.76
N ARG A 80 -0.41 -11.67 11.01
CA ARG A 80 -1.46 -12.59 11.46
C ARG A 80 -0.91 -13.61 12.45
N ALA A 81 -1.72 -13.95 13.45
CA ALA A 81 -1.44 -15.06 14.35
C ALA A 81 -1.70 -16.42 13.66
N ALA A 82 -1.01 -17.47 14.12
CA ALA A 82 -1.29 -18.84 13.72
C ALA A 82 -2.79 -19.20 13.87
N ALA A 83 -3.27 -20.16 13.09
CA ALA A 83 -4.68 -20.58 13.10
C ALA A 83 -5.12 -20.99 14.52
N GLY A 84 -6.24 -20.43 14.99
CA GLY A 84 -6.75 -20.66 16.35
C GLY A 84 -6.13 -19.76 17.43
N SER A 85 -5.10 -18.98 17.12
CA SER A 85 -4.44 -18.05 18.05
C SER A 85 -4.82 -16.58 17.78
N VAL A 86 -4.37 -15.70 18.67
CA VAL A 86 -4.52 -14.25 18.57
C VAL A 86 -3.17 -13.56 18.73
N ILE A 87 -3.03 -12.40 18.09
CA ILE A 87 -1.88 -11.51 18.23
C ILE A 87 -1.87 -10.90 19.64
N VAL A 88 -3.02 -10.36 20.05
CA VAL A 88 -3.25 -9.78 21.37
C VAL A 88 -4.63 -10.22 21.86
N SER A 89 -4.76 -10.57 23.14
CA SER A 89 -6.02 -10.96 23.76
C SER A 89 -7.06 -9.82 23.76
N ALA A 90 -8.32 -10.18 23.79
CA ALA A 90 -9.44 -9.25 23.82
C ALA A 90 -9.66 -8.66 25.22
N ASP A 91 -9.89 -7.35 25.28
CA ASP A 91 -10.80 -6.79 26.28
C ASP A 91 -12.23 -7.00 25.77
N LYS A 92 -12.93 -7.99 26.32
CA LYS A 92 -14.30 -8.35 25.88
C LYS A 92 -15.34 -7.28 26.23
N ALA A 93 -15.05 -6.38 27.17
CA ALA A 93 -15.94 -5.27 27.50
C ALA A 93 -15.82 -4.10 26.50
N ALA A 94 -14.70 -4.03 25.78
CA ALA A 94 -14.44 -2.98 24.81
C ALA A 94 -15.10 -3.26 23.45
N SER A 95 -15.58 -2.18 22.81
CA SER A 95 -16.09 -2.24 21.43
C SER A 95 -15.00 -2.69 20.45
N ALA A 96 -15.40 -3.25 19.29
CA ALA A 96 -14.44 -3.61 18.23
C ALA A 96 -13.56 -2.41 17.82
N LYS A 97 -14.18 -1.22 17.73
CA LYS A 97 -13.48 0.06 17.53
C LYS A 97 -12.39 0.30 18.58
N SER A 98 -12.77 0.26 19.86
CA SER A 98 -11.83 0.51 20.96
C SER A 98 -10.69 -0.50 20.93
N ARG A 99 -10.98 -1.79 20.71
CA ARG A 99 -9.97 -2.85 20.59
C ARG A 99 -8.99 -2.60 19.44
N ALA A 100 -9.49 -2.20 18.26
CA ALA A 100 -8.65 -1.88 17.11
C ALA A 100 -7.75 -0.66 17.37
N LEU A 101 -8.30 0.41 17.93
CA LEU A 101 -7.53 1.62 18.24
C LEU A 101 -6.49 1.36 19.33
N SER A 102 -6.82 0.60 20.37
CA SER A 102 -5.84 0.18 21.39
C SER A 102 -4.72 -0.67 20.79
N PHE A 103 -5.05 -1.60 19.89
CA PHE A 103 -4.04 -2.37 19.17
C PHE A 103 -3.09 -1.47 18.37
N LEU A 104 -3.64 -0.55 17.58
CA LEU A 104 -2.84 0.38 16.76
C LEU A 104 -2.05 1.38 17.60
N SER A 105 -2.56 1.80 18.76
CA SER A 105 -1.83 2.66 19.69
C SER A 105 -0.60 1.96 20.30
N ASN A 106 -0.65 0.63 20.48
CA ASN A 106 0.41 -0.13 21.14
C ASN A 106 1.36 -0.82 20.15
N HIS A 107 0.87 -1.13 18.95
CA HIS A 107 1.55 -1.96 17.95
C HIS A 107 1.53 -1.33 16.55
N GLY A 108 1.18 -0.05 16.43
CA GLY A 108 1.16 0.67 15.15
C GLY A 108 2.53 0.76 14.48
N GLY A 109 3.62 0.62 15.24
CA GLY A 109 4.97 0.53 14.69
C GLY A 109 5.14 -0.57 13.63
N LEU A 110 4.36 -1.66 13.70
CA LEU A 110 4.34 -2.73 12.69
C LEU A 110 4.05 -2.22 11.28
N ILE A 111 3.08 -1.31 11.17
CA ILE A 111 2.61 -0.75 9.90
C ILE A 111 3.32 0.57 9.57
N GLY A 112 4.36 0.93 10.35
CA GLY A 112 5.17 2.13 10.11
C GLY A 112 4.65 3.41 10.78
N MET A 113 3.74 3.31 11.75
CA MET A 113 3.35 4.49 12.54
C MET A 113 4.48 4.93 13.48
N THR A 114 4.69 6.23 13.55
CA THR A 114 5.58 6.86 14.54
C THR A 114 5.01 6.77 15.96
N GLY A 115 5.84 7.00 16.97
CA GLY A 115 5.38 7.07 18.36
C GLY A 115 4.35 8.18 18.62
N ALA A 116 4.47 9.31 17.90
CA ALA A 116 3.52 10.42 17.96
C ALA A 116 2.15 10.03 17.40
N GLU A 117 2.12 9.35 16.25
CA GLU A 117 0.88 8.86 15.63
C GLU A 117 0.21 7.78 16.51
N GLN A 118 0.99 6.88 17.09
CA GLN A 118 0.50 5.88 18.06
C GLN A 118 -0.12 6.55 19.31
N THR A 119 0.55 7.56 19.85
CA THR A 119 0.04 8.35 21.00
C THR A 119 -1.22 9.14 20.65
N ALA A 120 -1.36 9.62 19.42
CA ALA A 120 -2.56 10.32 18.99
C ALA A 120 -3.77 9.38 18.86
N VAL A 121 -3.56 8.14 18.41
CA VAL A 121 -4.60 7.12 18.35
C VAL A 121 -5.19 6.82 19.73
N SER A 122 -4.37 6.67 20.78
CA SER A 122 -4.89 6.47 22.16
C SER A 122 -5.67 7.66 22.69
N LYS A 123 -5.36 8.88 22.25
CA LYS A 123 -6.06 10.11 22.66
C LYS A 123 -7.31 10.41 21.83
N GLY A 124 -7.56 9.66 20.75
CA GLY A 124 -8.71 9.87 19.86
C GLY A 124 -8.66 11.18 19.07
N GLY A 125 -7.45 11.67 18.74
CA GLY A 125 -7.25 12.93 18.02
C GLY A 125 -6.21 12.83 16.91
N ALA A 126 -6.01 13.93 16.19
CA ALA A 126 -4.93 14.07 15.22
C ALA A 126 -3.63 14.48 15.90
N PRO A 127 -2.47 13.89 15.53
CA PRO A 127 -1.19 14.37 16.04
C PRO A 127 -0.85 15.75 15.47
N ALA A 128 0.01 16.50 16.17
CA ALA A 128 0.53 17.77 15.66
C ALA A 128 1.40 17.57 14.41
N GLU A 129 2.10 16.43 14.34
CA GLU A 129 2.94 16.00 13.22
C GLU A 129 2.58 14.57 12.81
N GLY A 130 2.62 14.30 11.50
CA GLY A 130 2.27 12.99 10.96
C GLY A 130 0.78 12.83 10.67
N SER A 131 0.32 11.58 10.76
CA SER A 131 -0.96 11.13 10.24
C SER A 131 -1.91 10.69 11.34
N GLU A 132 -3.20 10.86 11.09
CA GLU A 132 -4.26 10.28 11.91
C GLU A 132 -4.92 9.10 11.17
N LEU A 133 -5.47 8.17 11.94
CA LEU A 133 -6.32 7.10 11.43
C LEU A 133 -7.76 7.38 11.81
N ARG A 134 -8.64 7.46 10.81
CA ARG A 134 -10.07 7.66 11.01
C ARG A 134 -10.82 6.41 10.60
N MET A 135 -11.68 5.93 11.50
CA MET A 135 -12.53 4.79 11.22
C MET A 135 -13.50 5.08 10.08
N VAL A 136 -13.59 4.15 9.14
CA VAL A 136 -14.56 4.17 8.04
C VAL A 136 -15.74 3.28 8.35
N LYS A 137 -15.48 2.06 8.79
CA LYS A 137 -16.50 1.03 8.99
C LYS A 137 -16.01 -0.01 9.99
N ASP A 138 -16.93 -0.49 10.82
CA ASP A 138 -16.81 -1.77 11.50
C ASP A 138 -17.87 -2.74 10.96
N GLN A 139 -17.48 -4.01 10.80
CA GLN A 139 -18.37 -5.05 10.27
C GLN A 139 -18.07 -6.37 10.97
N LYS A 140 -19.12 -7.06 11.41
CA LYS A 140 -19.04 -8.45 11.84
C LYS A 140 -19.40 -9.36 10.66
N ASP A 141 -18.60 -10.38 10.40
CA ASP A 141 -18.85 -11.37 9.37
C ASP A 141 -19.71 -12.55 9.90
N ALA A 142 -20.09 -13.45 8.99
CA ALA A 142 -20.91 -14.61 9.32
C ALA A 142 -20.19 -15.65 10.20
N LEU A 143 -18.86 -15.62 10.24
CA LEU A 143 -18.01 -16.48 11.07
C LEU A 143 -17.79 -15.90 12.48
N GLY A 144 -18.34 -14.72 12.75
CA GLY A 144 -18.24 -14.04 14.04
C GLY A 144 -17.01 -13.17 14.21
N PHE A 145 -16.19 -12.98 13.17
CA PHE A 145 -15.05 -12.06 13.20
C PHE A 145 -15.53 -10.63 12.98
N SER A 146 -14.89 -9.69 13.66
CA SER A 146 -15.07 -8.26 13.45
C SER A 146 -13.90 -7.68 12.68
N HIS A 147 -14.21 -6.80 11.73
CA HIS A 147 -13.26 -6.10 10.89
C HIS A 147 -13.45 -4.60 11.06
N VAL A 148 -12.38 -3.90 11.45
CA VAL A 148 -12.39 -2.46 11.62
C VAL A 148 -11.50 -1.85 10.54
N ARG A 149 -12.10 -1.08 9.63
CA ARG A 149 -11.40 -0.39 8.54
C ARG A 149 -11.14 1.06 8.91
N LEU A 150 -9.90 1.52 8.74
CA LEU A 150 -9.48 2.89 9.00
C LEU A 150 -8.73 3.45 7.80
N ASN A 151 -9.04 4.68 7.42
CA ASN A 151 -8.31 5.42 6.40
C ASN A 151 -7.28 6.35 7.07
N GLN A 152 -6.13 6.52 6.41
CA GLN A 152 -5.12 7.48 6.82
C GLN A 152 -5.46 8.88 6.33
N TYR A 153 -5.25 9.87 7.20
CA TYR A 153 -5.32 11.28 6.87
C TYR A 153 -4.04 11.98 7.33
N TYR A 154 -3.55 12.92 6.54
CA TYR A 154 -2.40 13.75 6.87
C TYR A 154 -2.84 15.21 6.96
N LYS A 155 -2.77 15.80 8.17
CA LYS A 155 -3.25 17.17 8.44
C LYS A 155 -4.67 17.44 7.88
N GLY A 156 -5.56 16.46 8.06
CA GLY A 156 -6.95 16.51 7.60
C GLY A 156 -7.19 16.15 6.13
N LEU A 157 -6.14 15.99 5.32
CA LEU A 157 -6.25 15.54 3.93
C LEU A 157 -6.24 14.01 3.86
N SER A 158 -7.11 13.41 3.05
CA SER A 158 -7.10 11.96 2.84
C SER A 158 -5.81 11.52 2.16
N VAL A 159 -5.27 10.37 2.56
CA VAL A 159 -4.15 9.73 1.88
C VAL A 159 -4.71 8.66 0.96
N PHE A 160 -4.54 8.82 -0.36
CA PHE A 160 -5.18 7.96 -1.35
C PHE A 160 -4.70 6.51 -1.27
N GLY A 161 -5.64 5.56 -1.20
CA GLY A 161 -5.33 4.13 -1.13
C GLY A 161 -4.75 3.65 0.20
N ALA A 162 -4.43 4.54 1.16
CA ALA A 162 -3.91 4.17 2.46
C ALA A 162 -5.04 3.79 3.42
N GLN A 163 -5.27 2.48 3.55
CA GLN A 163 -6.26 1.89 4.43
C GLN A 163 -5.63 0.77 5.26
N VAL A 164 -5.96 0.75 6.55
CA VAL A 164 -5.58 -0.30 7.50
C VAL A 164 -6.85 -1.02 7.96
N VAL A 165 -6.79 -2.34 8.03
CA VAL A 165 -7.87 -3.18 8.54
C VAL A 165 -7.37 -4.02 9.71
N VAL A 166 -8.07 -3.95 10.83
CA VAL A 166 -7.81 -4.78 12.01
C VAL A 166 -8.89 -5.85 12.11
N HIS A 167 -8.45 -7.11 12.13
CA HIS A 167 -9.29 -8.30 12.22
C HIS A 167 -9.25 -8.85 13.64
N MET A 168 -10.41 -9.23 14.16
CA MET A 168 -10.51 -9.77 15.52
C MET A 168 -11.65 -10.78 15.64
N ASN A 169 -11.56 -11.65 16.62
CA ASN A 169 -12.66 -12.49 17.08
C ASN A 169 -12.95 -12.18 18.56
N ASP A 170 -13.80 -12.98 19.20
CA ASP A 170 -14.12 -12.81 20.62
C ASP A 170 -12.92 -13.03 21.56
N ALA A 171 -11.90 -13.77 21.11
CA ALA A 171 -10.69 -14.05 21.89
C ALA A 171 -9.64 -12.93 21.80
N GLY A 172 -9.55 -12.20 20.68
CA GLY A 172 -8.49 -11.21 20.50
C GLY A 172 -8.35 -10.68 19.07
N ILE A 173 -7.30 -9.89 18.85
CA ILE A 173 -6.88 -9.43 17.51
C ILE A 173 -6.24 -10.60 16.79
N THR A 174 -6.70 -10.94 15.59
CA THR A 174 -6.21 -12.11 14.84
C THR A 174 -5.29 -11.73 13.69
N ALA A 175 -5.50 -10.54 13.09
CA ALA A 175 -4.67 -10.02 12.03
C ALA A 175 -4.77 -8.49 11.90
N VAL A 176 -3.76 -7.89 11.27
CA VAL A 176 -3.80 -6.53 10.73
C VAL A 176 -3.25 -6.56 9.31
N ASN A 177 -3.89 -5.84 8.39
CA ASN A 177 -3.43 -5.73 7.03
C ASN A 177 -3.74 -4.38 6.39
N GLY A 178 -3.15 -4.14 5.22
CA GLY A 178 -3.39 -2.97 4.39
C GLY A 178 -2.13 -2.14 4.21
N ASP A 179 -2.32 -0.90 3.76
CA ASP A 179 -1.25 0.03 3.45
C ASP A 179 -1.37 1.29 4.31
N PHE A 180 -0.24 1.69 4.89
CA PHE A 180 -0.06 2.96 5.58
C PHE A 180 1.16 3.65 4.95
N ALA A 181 1.07 4.95 4.69
CA ALA A 181 2.15 5.74 4.14
C ALA A 181 2.97 6.36 5.31
N PRO A 182 4.12 5.78 5.70
CA PRO A 182 4.90 6.28 6.81
C PRO A 182 5.64 7.58 6.45
N GLY A 183 6.01 8.36 7.46
CA GLY A 183 6.99 9.46 7.30
C GLY A 183 6.52 10.62 6.42
N LEU A 184 5.21 10.88 6.32
CA LEU A 184 4.69 12.00 5.54
C LEU A 184 5.16 13.35 6.12
N ALA A 185 5.91 14.10 5.32
CA ALA A 185 6.43 15.42 5.65
C ALA A 185 6.31 16.36 4.44
N LEU A 186 5.08 16.80 4.13
CA LEU A 186 4.80 17.65 2.97
C LEU A 186 4.01 18.91 3.33
N SER A 187 4.19 19.97 2.54
CA SER A 187 3.36 21.17 2.60
C SER A 187 1.95 20.85 2.10
N THR A 188 0.92 21.31 2.83
CA THR A 188 -0.49 21.15 2.47
C THR A 188 -1.08 22.39 1.80
N VAL A 189 -0.24 23.37 1.44
CA VAL A 189 -0.64 24.58 0.71
C VAL A 189 -0.39 24.36 -0.78
N PRO A 190 -1.44 24.30 -1.62
CA PRO A 190 -1.28 24.09 -3.05
C PRO A 190 -0.82 25.39 -3.75
N ALA A 191 0.08 25.26 -4.73
CA ALA A 191 0.44 26.38 -5.63
C ALA A 191 -0.51 26.45 -6.83
N VAL A 192 -1.04 25.30 -7.27
CA VAL A 192 -2.07 25.20 -8.31
C VAL A 192 -3.44 25.39 -7.68
N THR A 193 -4.29 26.21 -8.29
CA THR A 193 -5.66 26.42 -7.83
C THR A 193 -6.53 25.20 -8.12
N LYS A 194 -7.60 25.03 -7.34
CA LYS A 194 -8.58 23.95 -7.54
C LYS A 194 -9.16 23.96 -8.96
N ASP A 195 -9.50 25.14 -9.47
CA ASP A 195 -10.07 25.32 -10.81
C ASP A 195 -9.02 25.04 -11.89
N GLY A 196 -7.78 25.51 -11.70
CA GLY A 196 -6.68 25.22 -12.63
C GLY A 196 -6.38 23.72 -12.74
N ALA A 197 -6.41 22.98 -11.63
CA ALA A 197 -6.31 21.53 -11.67
C ALA A 197 -7.48 20.87 -12.43
N GLY A 198 -8.69 21.41 -12.27
CA GLY A 198 -9.87 20.98 -13.02
C GLY A 198 -9.70 21.18 -14.53
N GLU A 199 -9.19 22.33 -14.96
CA GLU A 199 -8.91 22.62 -16.37
C GLU A 199 -7.84 21.69 -16.95
N ILE A 200 -6.76 21.45 -16.22
CA ILE A 200 -5.69 20.53 -16.63
C ILE A 200 -6.23 19.11 -16.80
N ALA A 201 -7.01 18.62 -15.83
CA ALA A 201 -7.62 17.30 -15.90
C ALA A 201 -8.59 17.18 -17.09
N LEU A 202 -9.44 18.19 -17.29
CA LEU A 202 -10.39 18.22 -18.40
C LEU A 202 -9.68 18.22 -19.76
N ALA A 203 -8.62 19.01 -19.91
CA ALA A 203 -7.79 19.02 -21.13
C ALA A 203 -7.11 17.66 -21.36
N THR A 204 -6.68 17.00 -20.29
CA THR A 204 -6.06 15.67 -20.33
C THR A 204 -7.03 14.62 -20.85
N VAL A 205 -8.28 14.62 -20.36
CA VAL A 205 -9.31 13.65 -20.77
C VAL A 205 -9.78 13.89 -22.21
N ARG A 206 -9.88 15.16 -22.63
CA ARG A 206 -10.26 15.52 -24.00
C ARG A 206 -9.19 15.19 -25.05
N LYS A 207 -7.93 15.00 -24.65
CA LYS A 207 -6.83 14.73 -25.58
C LYS A 207 -7.07 13.41 -26.31
N GLY A 208 -7.38 13.49 -27.61
CA GLY A 208 -7.72 12.34 -28.46
C GLY A 208 -9.21 12.01 -28.57
N ALA A 209 -10.09 12.82 -27.97
CA ALA A 209 -11.54 12.71 -28.15
C ALA A 209 -12.02 13.62 -29.31
N SER A 210 -12.83 13.08 -30.20
CA SER A 210 -13.57 13.86 -31.21
C SER A 210 -14.77 14.59 -30.60
N ASP A 211 -15.25 14.13 -29.45
CA ASP A 211 -16.36 14.69 -28.69
C ASP A 211 -15.84 15.45 -27.44
N MET A 212 -16.26 16.70 -27.29
CA MET A 212 -15.82 17.63 -26.23
C MET A 212 -16.77 17.68 -25.02
N THR A 213 -17.74 16.76 -24.94
CA THR A 213 -18.76 16.67 -23.88
C THR A 213 -18.24 16.39 -22.46
N ALA A 214 -16.94 16.19 -22.28
CA ALA A 214 -16.37 15.97 -20.95
C ALA A 214 -16.56 17.19 -20.01
N SER A 215 -16.76 16.92 -18.72
CA SER A 215 -16.98 17.92 -17.67
C SER A 215 -16.36 17.48 -16.34
N VAL A 216 -15.88 18.44 -15.55
CA VAL A 216 -15.40 18.18 -14.19
C VAL A 216 -16.60 17.99 -13.24
N ASN A 217 -16.66 16.85 -12.57
CA ASN A 217 -17.69 16.56 -11.56
C ASN A 217 -17.24 16.98 -10.16
N LYS A 218 -16.01 16.62 -9.80
CA LYS A 218 -15.50 16.76 -8.43
C LYS A 218 -14.01 17.03 -8.44
N THR A 219 -13.56 17.93 -7.58
CA THR A 219 -12.13 18.16 -7.33
C THR A 219 -11.87 18.19 -5.83
N GLU A 220 -10.97 17.35 -5.36
CA GLU A 220 -10.60 17.24 -3.94
C GLU A 220 -9.09 17.28 -3.76
N LEU A 221 -8.61 18.07 -2.80
CA LEU A 221 -7.20 18.08 -2.41
C LEU A 221 -6.93 16.90 -1.47
N ALA A 222 -5.89 16.12 -1.78
CA ALA A 222 -5.53 14.91 -1.06
C ALA A 222 -4.00 14.68 -1.12
N VAL A 223 -3.51 13.71 -0.36
CA VAL A 223 -2.14 13.20 -0.49
C VAL A 223 -2.16 12.03 -1.47
N TYR A 224 -1.30 12.10 -2.48
CA TYR A 224 -1.00 11.00 -3.39
C TYR A 224 0.27 10.28 -2.90
N PRO A 225 0.16 9.11 -2.25
CA PRO A 225 1.29 8.42 -1.66
C PRO A 225 2.06 7.62 -2.72
N GLN A 226 2.91 8.30 -3.46
CA GLN A 226 3.69 7.67 -4.54
C GLN A 226 4.49 6.44 -4.04
N GLY A 227 4.99 6.51 -2.81
CA GLY A 227 5.73 5.41 -2.16
C GLY A 227 4.92 4.18 -1.77
N ILE A 228 3.58 4.19 -1.89
CA ILE A 228 2.75 2.95 -1.78
C ILE A 228 2.14 2.54 -3.13
N LEU A 229 2.08 3.45 -4.10
CA LEU A 229 1.45 3.20 -5.40
C LEU A 229 2.47 2.77 -6.46
N GLU A 230 3.68 3.29 -6.41
CA GLU A 230 4.73 3.06 -7.40
C GLU A 230 5.90 2.26 -6.82
N ALA A 231 6.51 1.42 -7.64
CA ALA A 231 7.56 0.50 -7.21
C ALA A 231 8.88 1.18 -6.81
N ASN A 232 9.03 2.49 -7.05
CA ASN A 232 10.30 3.21 -6.93
C ASN A 232 10.47 4.01 -5.63
N GLY A 233 9.59 3.83 -4.64
CA GLY A 233 9.73 4.51 -3.33
C GLY A 233 9.71 6.04 -3.42
N ALA A 234 9.06 6.59 -4.44
CA ALA A 234 9.04 8.03 -4.69
C ALA A 234 8.26 8.78 -3.60
N ALA A 235 8.64 10.04 -3.35
CA ALA A 235 8.04 10.85 -2.30
C ALA A 235 6.56 11.14 -2.55
N SER A 236 5.75 11.03 -1.51
CA SER A 236 4.33 11.42 -1.54
C SER A 236 4.14 12.88 -1.96
N ARG A 237 3.07 13.14 -2.71
CA ARG A 237 2.75 14.45 -3.27
C ARG A 237 1.45 15.00 -2.69
N LEU A 238 1.37 16.32 -2.55
CA LEU A 238 0.08 16.99 -2.45
C LEU A 238 -0.54 17.04 -3.85
N ALA A 239 -1.77 16.57 -4.02
CA ALA A 239 -2.39 16.45 -5.32
C ALA A 239 -3.90 16.71 -5.27
N TYR A 240 -4.45 17.13 -6.40
CA TYR A 240 -5.89 17.15 -6.62
C TYR A 240 -6.33 15.83 -7.26
N SER A 241 -7.31 15.16 -6.66
CA SER A 241 -8.12 14.13 -7.31
C SER A 241 -9.26 14.81 -8.03
N VAL A 242 -9.22 14.81 -9.36
CA VAL A 242 -10.25 15.38 -10.22
C VAL A 242 -11.06 14.27 -10.87
N GLU A 243 -12.35 14.17 -10.56
CA GLU A 243 -13.27 13.34 -11.31
C GLU A 243 -13.78 14.11 -12.54
N VAL A 244 -13.54 13.56 -13.72
CA VAL A 244 -14.01 14.08 -14.99
C VAL A 244 -14.98 13.08 -15.59
N ALA A 245 -16.23 13.48 -15.81
CA ALA A 245 -17.17 12.73 -16.62
C ALA A 245 -16.82 12.93 -18.09
N GLY A 246 -16.80 11.84 -18.86
CA GLY A 246 -16.66 11.87 -20.31
C GLY A 246 -17.68 10.96 -21.00
N PRO A 247 -17.75 10.99 -22.34
CA PRO A 247 -18.70 10.18 -23.12
C PRO A 247 -18.47 8.67 -23.00
N LYS A 248 -17.23 8.26 -22.70
CA LYS A 248 -16.88 6.86 -22.42
C LYS A 248 -17.11 6.47 -20.96
N GLY A 249 -17.51 7.43 -20.12
CA GLY A 249 -17.77 7.37 -18.68
C GLY A 249 -16.74 8.17 -17.87
N SER A 250 -16.81 8.08 -16.53
CA SER A 250 -16.00 8.92 -15.64
C SER A 250 -14.59 8.40 -15.43
N GLU A 251 -13.67 9.32 -15.16
CA GLU A 251 -12.27 9.05 -14.87
C GLU A 251 -11.79 9.93 -13.71
N GLN A 252 -10.87 9.41 -12.89
CA GLN A 252 -10.18 10.15 -11.85
C GLN A 252 -8.77 10.50 -12.34
N VAL A 253 -8.50 11.79 -12.48
CA VAL A 253 -7.20 12.33 -12.86
C VAL A 253 -6.55 12.95 -11.64
N TRP A 254 -5.34 12.50 -11.32
CA TRP A 254 -4.54 13.03 -10.22
C TRP A 254 -3.55 14.07 -10.73
N ILE A 255 -3.65 15.30 -10.22
CA ILE A 255 -2.82 16.43 -10.63
C ILE A 255 -1.95 16.86 -9.45
N ASP A 256 -0.64 16.92 -9.63
CA ASP A 256 0.29 17.45 -8.62
C ASP A 256 -0.07 18.92 -8.29
N ALA A 257 -0.34 19.19 -7.02
CA ALA A 257 -0.88 20.48 -6.58
C ALA A 257 0.18 21.59 -6.50
N GLN A 258 1.45 21.28 -6.77
CA GLN A 258 2.54 22.26 -6.82
C GLN A 258 2.89 22.63 -8.26
N SER A 259 3.02 21.63 -9.13
CA SER A 259 3.53 21.77 -10.50
C SER A 259 2.44 21.74 -11.57
N GLY A 260 1.27 21.19 -11.27
CA GLY A 260 0.21 20.94 -12.26
C GLY A 260 0.47 19.71 -13.14
N ALA A 261 1.51 18.92 -12.84
CA ALA A 261 1.80 17.69 -13.58
C ALA A 261 0.70 16.65 -13.38
N VAL A 262 0.33 15.94 -14.45
CA VAL A 262 -0.57 14.78 -14.35
C VAL A 262 0.22 13.61 -13.76
N LEU A 263 -0.17 13.15 -12.58
CA LEU A 263 0.47 12.04 -11.87
C LEU A 263 -0.05 10.68 -12.36
N VAL A 264 -1.37 10.51 -12.37
CA VAL A 264 -2.01 9.29 -12.85
C VAL A 264 -3.44 9.58 -13.33
N ARG A 265 -3.95 8.69 -14.18
CA ARG A 265 -5.33 8.71 -14.68
C ARG A 265 -5.93 7.33 -14.47
N ILE A 266 -7.07 7.27 -13.79
CA ILE A 266 -7.73 6.03 -13.38
C ILE A 266 -9.15 6.04 -13.95
N PRO A 267 -9.51 5.12 -14.86
CA PRO A 267 -10.89 4.96 -15.29
C PRO A 267 -11.79 4.58 -14.10
N LEU A 268 -12.96 5.23 -13.95
CA LEU A 268 -13.91 4.96 -12.86
C LEU A 268 -15.12 4.12 -13.31
N HIS A 269 -15.00 3.39 -14.41
CA HIS A 269 -16.05 2.46 -14.85
C HIS A 269 -16.16 1.28 -13.86
N LYS A 270 -16.97 1.42 -12.81
CA LYS A 270 -17.21 0.39 -11.79
C LYS A 270 -17.99 -0.83 -12.28
N THR A 271 -18.39 -0.84 -13.55
CA THR A 271 -19.14 -1.90 -14.23
C THR A 271 -18.42 -2.42 -15.46
N ALA A 272 -17.18 -1.97 -15.72
CA ALA A 272 -16.42 -2.45 -16.86
C ALA A 272 -15.89 -3.84 -16.54
N ILE A 273 -16.48 -4.84 -17.17
CA ILE A 273 -15.99 -6.21 -17.21
C ILE A 273 -14.54 -6.16 -17.73
N ASN A 274 -13.59 -6.87 -17.14
CA ASN A 274 -12.23 -6.89 -17.68
C ASN A 274 -12.05 -8.07 -18.64
N ARG A 275 -12.20 -7.83 -19.96
CA ARG A 275 -12.04 -8.87 -21.00
C ARG A 275 -10.80 -8.62 -21.85
N THR A 276 -10.11 -9.70 -22.20
CA THR A 276 -9.05 -9.66 -23.21
C THR A 276 -9.14 -10.88 -24.13
N ILE A 277 -9.12 -10.64 -25.43
CA ILE A 277 -9.11 -11.66 -26.48
C ILE A 277 -7.70 -11.74 -27.06
N TYR A 278 -7.16 -12.96 -27.15
CA TYR A 278 -5.84 -13.24 -27.69
C TYR A 278 -5.88 -14.16 -28.93
N SER A 279 -4.80 -14.15 -29.71
CA SER A 279 -4.55 -15.05 -30.85
C SER A 279 -3.15 -15.70 -30.73
N PRO A 280 -2.94 -16.99 -31.03
CA PRO A 280 -1.67 -17.70 -30.86
C PRO A 280 -0.59 -17.31 -31.88
N ASN A 281 -0.92 -16.52 -32.90
CA ASN A 281 0.06 -16.10 -33.89
C ASN A 281 0.91 -14.95 -33.32
N TYR A 282 2.12 -15.31 -32.87
CA TYR A 282 3.15 -14.34 -32.54
C TYR A 282 3.64 -13.63 -33.82
N ASP A 283 3.39 -12.32 -33.91
CA ASP A 283 4.02 -11.45 -34.91
C ASP A 283 5.29 -10.81 -34.32
N PRO A 284 6.50 -11.23 -34.75
CA PRO A 284 7.75 -10.63 -34.27
C PRO A 284 7.91 -9.15 -34.63
N ALA A 285 7.17 -8.63 -35.62
CA ALA A 285 7.20 -7.22 -35.99
C ALA A 285 6.33 -6.35 -35.08
N ASN A 286 5.40 -6.93 -34.34
CA ASN A 286 4.49 -6.23 -33.42
C ASN A 286 4.28 -7.09 -32.16
N PRO A 287 5.14 -6.95 -31.13
CA PRO A 287 5.13 -7.82 -29.94
C PRO A 287 3.83 -7.74 -29.12
N ASP A 288 2.98 -6.74 -29.36
CA ASP A 288 1.65 -6.59 -28.76
C ASP A 288 0.53 -7.37 -29.46
N LEU A 289 0.75 -7.93 -30.67
CA LEU A 289 -0.30 -8.57 -31.49
C LEU A 289 -0.82 -9.92 -30.97
N PHE A 290 -0.34 -10.39 -29.82
CA PHE A 290 -1.04 -11.45 -29.12
C PHE A 290 -2.45 -10.99 -28.76
N VAL A 291 -2.64 -9.72 -28.37
CA VAL A 291 -3.94 -9.15 -28.01
C VAL A 291 -4.71 -8.70 -29.25
N GLN A 292 -5.91 -9.24 -29.44
CA GLN A 292 -6.82 -8.89 -30.54
C GLN A 292 -7.88 -7.85 -30.12
N ARG A 293 -8.28 -7.85 -28.84
CA ARG A 293 -9.25 -6.89 -28.29
C ARG A 293 -9.18 -6.85 -26.76
N ARG A 294 -9.20 -5.65 -26.17
CA ARG A 294 -9.32 -5.40 -24.73
C ARG A 294 -10.66 -4.76 -24.40
N GLU A 295 -10.97 -4.69 -23.10
CA GLU A 295 -12.12 -3.92 -22.65
C GLU A 295 -12.06 -2.47 -23.13
N GLY A 296 -13.14 -2.01 -23.79
CA GLY A 296 -13.25 -0.65 -24.31
C GLY A 296 -12.60 -0.42 -25.68
N ASP A 297 -11.92 -1.41 -26.25
CA ASP A 297 -11.42 -1.34 -27.62
C ASP A 297 -12.59 -1.34 -28.63
N PRO A 298 -12.47 -0.62 -29.76
CA PRO A 298 -13.47 -0.68 -30.83
C PRO A 298 -13.68 -2.11 -31.35
N PRO A 299 -14.82 -2.42 -31.99
CA PRO A 299 -15.04 -3.72 -32.62
C PRO A 299 -13.90 -4.10 -33.57
N HIS A 300 -13.45 -5.34 -33.48
CA HIS A 300 -12.39 -5.88 -34.32
C HIS A 300 -12.94 -6.24 -35.71
N PRO A 301 -12.18 -6.09 -36.82
CA PRO A 301 -12.66 -6.44 -38.16
C PRO A 301 -13.07 -7.92 -38.31
N ALA A 302 -12.45 -8.81 -37.53
CA ALA A 302 -12.77 -10.24 -37.53
C ALA A 302 -13.96 -10.57 -36.62
N PRO A 303 -15.08 -11.11 -37.14
CA PRO A 303 -16.30 -11.33 -36.36
C PRO A 303 -16.11 -12.25 -35.14
N PHE A 304 -15.29 -13.30 -35.26
CA PHE A 304 -15.05 -14.24 -34.16
C PHE A 304 -14.42 -13.56 -32.93
N VAL A 305 -13.57 -12.56 -33.12
CA VAL A 305 -13.00 -11.78 -32.00
C VAL A 305 -14.10 -11.01 -31.27
N ASN A 306 -15.08 -10.50 -32.01
CA ASN A 306 -16.23 -9.82 -31.41
C ASN A 306 -17.16 -10.79 -30.70
N ASN A 307 -17.44 -11.96 -31.29
CA ASN A 307 -18.27 -12.99 -30.67
C ASN A 307 -17.69 -13.44 -29.33
N LEU A 308 -16.39 -13.80 -29.27
CA LEU A 308 -15.73 -14.18 -28.02
C LEU A 308 -15.79 -13.07 -26.97
N TYR A 309 -15.59 -11.82 -27.39
CA TYR A 309 -15.67 -10.66 -26.51
C TYR A 309 -17.08 -10.43 -25.96
N ASP A 310 -18.08 -10.40 -26.83
CA ASP A 310 -19.47 -10.12 -26.51
C ASP A 310 -20.06 -11.24 -25.65
N PHE A 311 -19.84 -12.50 -26.02
CA PHE A 311 -20.39 -13.66 -25.31
C PHE A 311 -19.71 -13.92 -23.96
N ALA A 312 -18.41 -13.61 -23.80
CA ALA A 312 -17.79 -13.56 -22.48
C ALA A 312 -18.47 -12.50 -21.59
N GLY A 313 -18.84 -11.35 -22.15
CA GLY A 313 -19.59 -10.31 -21.46
C GLY A 313 -21.02 -10.73 -21.09
N HIS A 314 -21.71 -11.42 -21.99
CA HIS A 314 -23.04 -12.00 -21.70
C HIS A 314 -22.96 -13.01 -20.56
N THR A 315 -21.94 -13.87 -20.56
CA THR A 315 -21.74 -14.86 -19.50
C THR A 315 -21.49 -14.17 -18.16
N TYR A 316 -20.60 -13.19 -18.10
CA TYR A 316 -20.41 -12.36 -16.90
C TYR A 316 -21.74 -11.80 -16.38
N ASN A 317 -22.53 -11.20 -17.27
CA ASN A 317 -23.80 -10.57 -16.90
C ASN A 317 -24.83 -11.61 -16.42
N LEU A 318 -24.86 -12.80 -17.00
CA LEU A 318 -25.70 -13.90 -16.54
C LEU A 318 -25.40 -14.24 -15.08
N TYR A 319 -24.12 -14.42 -14.73
CA TYR A 319 -23.73 -14.78 -13.37
C TYR A 319 -23.88 -13.64 -12.36
N SER A 320 -23.52 -12.43 -12.77
CA SER A 320 -23.65 -11.23 -11.94
C SER A 320 -25.12 -10.92 -11.63
N SER A 321 -25.99 -10.92 -12.67
CA SER A 321 -27.41 -10.60 -12.49
C SER A 321 -28.23 -11.75 -11.91
N GLY A 322 -27.92 -12.99 -12.27
CA GLY A 322 -28.66 -14.18 -11.84
C GLY A 322 -28.27 -14.68 -10.45
N PHE A 323 -26.98 -14.58 -10.11
CA PHE A 323 -26.43 -15.22 -8.90
C PHE A 323 -25.63 -14.27 -8.00
N GLY A 324 -25.51 -12.99 -8.36
CA GLY A 324 -24.75 -12.00 -7.57
C GLY A 324 -23.25 -12.26 -7.56
N PHE A 325 -22.73 -12.97 -8.57
CA PHE A 325 -21.34 -13.41 -8.63
C PHE A 325 -20.58 -12.63 -9.70
N ALA A 326 -19.61 -11.81 -9.28
CA ALA A 326 -18.84 -10.93 -10.16
C ALA A 326 -17.66 -11.67 -10.81
N SER A 327 -17.69 -11.79 -12.16
CA SER A 327 -16.81 -12.69 -12.92
C SER A 327 -16.86 -14.13 -12.39
N TYR A 328 -15.93 -14.98 -12.80
CA TYR A 328 -15.90 -16.39 -12.44
C TYR A 328 -15.32 -16.69 -11.04
N ASP A 329 -14.83 -15.71 -10.29
CA ASP A 329 -14.26 -15.92 -8.95
C ASP A 329 -14.93 -15.08 -7.84
N GLY A 330 -15.95 -14.29 -8.18
CA GLY A 330 -16.63 -13.40 -7.23
C GLY A 330 -15.82 -12.14 -6.86
N PHE A 331 -14.64 -11.96 -7.45
CA PHE A 331 -13.74 -10.82 -7.21
C PHE A 331 -13.40 -10.06 -8.51
N ASP A 332 -14.26 -10.18 -9.52
CA ASP A 332 -14.16 -9.43 -10.79
C ASP A 332 -12.89 -9.74 -11.60
N LYS A 333 -12.41 -10.99 -11.53
CA LYS A 333 -11.20 -11.41 -12.24
C LYS A 333 -11.31 -11.27 -13.76
N ALA A 334 -10.18 -10.97 -14.39
CA ALA A 334 -10.10 -10.78 -15.83
C ALA A 334 -10.51 -12.05 -16.60
N MET A 335 -11.38 -11.86 -17.58
CA MET A 335 -11.87 -12.89 -18.48
C MET A 335 -10.98 -12.94 -19.74
N ILE A 336 -10.11 -13.95 -19.79
CA ILE A 336 -9.18 -14.19 -20.89
C ILE A 336 -9.75 -15.25 -21.84
N SER A 337 -9.94 -14.87 -23.10
CA SER A 337 -10.30 -15.81 -24.18
C SER A 337 -9.19 -15.86 -25.23
N VAL A 338 -8.87 -17.06 -25.71
CA VAL A 338 -7.82 -17.28 -26.72
C VAL A 338 -8.45 -17.94 -27.94
N TYR A 339 -8.37 -17.28 -29.10
CA TYR A 339 -8.79 -17.87 -30.36
C TYR A 339 -7.64 -18.65 -30.99
N LEU A 340 -7.69 -19.98 -30.97
CA LEU A 340 -6.63 -20.86 -31.44
C LEU A 340 -6.64 -20.97 -32.97
N ILE A 341 -5.66 -20.38 -33.64
CA ILE A 341 -5.40 -20.56 -35.08
C ILE A 341 -4.54 -21.81 -35.28
N ASN A 342 -5.05 -22.99 -34.95
CA ASN A 342 -4.47 -24.24 -35.42
C ASN A 342 -5.58 -25.18 -35.93
N GLN A 343 -5.32 -25.86 -37.05
CA GLN A 343 -6.31 -26.71 -37.73
C GLN A 343 -6.49 -28.09 -37.06
N ASN A 344 -5.75 -28.36 -35.97
CA ASN A 344 -5.72 -29.66 -35.28
C ASN A 344 -6.44 -29.63 -33.92
N CYS A 345 -7.24 -28.61 -33.67
CA CYS A 345 -8.03 -28.50 -32.46
C CYS A 345 -9.53 -28.54 -32.80
N PRO A 346 -10.21 -29.68 -32.59
CA PRO A 346 -11.61 -29.82 -32.96
C PRO A 346 -12.57 -29.37 -31.86
N ASN A 347 -12.15 -28.56 -30.88
CA ASN A 347 -12.97 -28.25 -29.71
C ASN A 347 -12.67 -26.89 -29.08
N ALA A 348 -13.52 -26.46 -28.14
CA ALA A 348 -13.20 -25.42 -27.16
C ALA A 348 -12.84 -26.04 -25.80
N TYR A 349 -12.14 -25.29 -24.95
CA TYR A 349 -11.82 -25.73 -23.60
C TYR A 349 -11.42 -24.59 -22.64
N TRP A 350 -11.82 -24.72 -21.38
CA TRP A 350 -11.20 -24.07 -20.22
C TRP A 350 -9.95 -24.84 -19.74
N ASN A 351 -8.88 -24.13 -19.40
CA ASN A 351 -7.61 -24.74 -18.96
C ASN A 351 -7.18 -24.37 -17.51
N GLY A 352 -8.08 -23.78 -16.72
CA GLY A 352 -7.76 -23.24 -15.38
C GLY A 352 -7.35 -21.75 -15.37
N GLN A 353 -7.08 -21.16 -16.54
CA GLN A 353 -6.65 -19.77 -16.67
C GLN A 353 -7.40 -18.98 -17.76
N SER A 354 -7.65 -19.60 -18.91
CA SER A 354 -8.32 -19.00 -20.06
C SER A 354 -9.31 -19.96 -20.70
N THR A 355 -10.30 -19.41 -21.37
CA THR A 355 -11.10 -20.17 -22.34
C THR A 355 -10.41 -20.13 -23.70
N ASN A 356 -10.40 -21.25 -24.41
CA ASN A 356 -9.64 -21.44 -25.64
C ASN A 356 -10.58 -22.00 -26.70
N TYR A 357 -10.63 -21.35 -27.87
CA TYR A 357 -11.63 -21.63 -28.89
C TYR A 357 -10.97 -21.89 -30.21
N CYS A 358 -11.30 -23.02 -30.82
CA CYS A 358 -10.83 -23.35 -32.15
C CYS A 358 -11.79 -22.77 -33.20
N PRO A 359 -11.39 -22.69 -34.48
CA PRO A 359 -12.23 -22.07 -35.50
C PRO A 359 -13.62 -22.68 -35.53
N ALA A 360 -14.65 -21.84 -35.58
CA ALA A 360 -16.08 -22.18 -35.50
C ALA A 360 -16.65 -22.56 -34.12
N PHE A 361 -15.88 -22.42 -33.03
CA PHE A 361 -16.36 -22.63 -31.65
C PHE A 361 -16.65 -21.31 -30.91
N ASP A 362 -16.98 -20.26 -31.63
CA ASP A 362 -17.29 -18.92 -31.10
C ASP A 362 -18.80 -18.67 -30.95
N ALA A 363 -19.62 -19.73 -30.88
CA ALA A 363 -21.05 -19.63 -30.58
C ALA A 363 -21.30 -19.24 -29.12
N ASP A 364 -22.45 -18.63 -28.84
CA ASP A 364 -22.77 -18.05 -27.53
C ASP A 364 -22.86 -19.11 -26.42
N ASP A 365 -23.52 -20.23 -26.70
CA ASP A 365 -23.68 -21.36 -25.79
C ASP A 365 -22.34 -22.05 -25.52
N ILE A 366 -21.50 -22.22 -26.54
CA ILE A 366 -20.15 -22.78 -26.41
C ILE A 366 -19.27 -21.87 -25.54
N VAL A 367 -19.23 -20.56 -25.82
CA VAL A 367 -18.46 -19.60 -25.01
C VAL A 367 -18.96 -19.59 -23.57
N SER A 368 -20.27 -19.61 -23.37
CA SER A 368 -20.86 -19.65 -22.04
C SER A 368 -20.55 -20.96 -21.31
N HIS A 369 -20.57 -22.10 -22.01
CA HIS A 369 -20.19 -23.41 -21.48
C HIS A 369 -18.75 -23.41 -20.95
N GLU A 370 -17.80 -22.93 -21.76
CA GLU A 370 -16.39 -22.90 -21.36
C GLU A 370 -16.16 -21.98 -20.16
N TRP A 371 -16.79 -20.81 -20.14
CA TRP A 371 -16.73 -19.94 -18.97
C TRP A 371 -17.35 -20.58 -17.75
N SER A 372 -18.44 -21.36 -17.90
CA SER A 372 -19.12 -22.05 -16.78
C SER A 372 -18.22 -23.06 -16.06
N HIS A 373 -17.21 -23.63 -16.73
CA HIS A 373 -16.19 -24.43 -16.07
C HIS A 373 -15.38 -23.61 -15.06
N ALA A 374 -15.01 -22.38 -15.41
CA ALA A 374 -14.30 -21.48 -14.50
C ALA A 374 -15.14 -21.12 -13.27
N TYR A 375 -16.45 -20.88 -13.43
CA TYR A 375 -17.33 -20.65 -12.28
C TYR A 375 -17.37 -21.86 -11.36
N THR A 376 -17.56 -23.06 -11.91
CA THR A 376 -17.61 -24.31 -11.12
C THR A 376 -16.30 -24.59 -10.38
N GLU A 377 -15.15 -24.21 -10.93
CA GLU A 377 -13.85 -24.39 -10.28
C GLU A 377 -13.62 -23.42 -9.11
N TYR A 378 -14.22 -22.24 -9.16
CA TYR A 378 -13.99 -21.15 -8.20
C TYR A 378 -15.18 -20.90 -7.25
N THR A 379 -16.26 -21.69 -7.37
CA THR A 379 -17.40 -21.77 -6.44
C THR A 379 -17.51 -23.16 -5.85
#